data_AF-A0A200Q7G6-F1
#
_entry.id   AF-A0A200Q7G6-F1
#
_cell.length_a   1.000
_cell.length_b   1.000
_cell.length_c   1.000
_cell.angle_alpha   90.00
_cell.angle_beta   90.00
_cell.angle_gamma   90.00
#
_symmetry.space_group_name_H-M   'P 1'
#
loop_
_entity.id
_entity.type
_entity.pdbx_description
1 polymer ?
#
loop_
_entity_poly.entity_id
_entity_poly.type
_entity_poly.pdbx_seq_one_letter_code
_entity_poly.pdbx_strand_id
1 'polypeptide(L)'
;MGNLVSICAPKALPIETTFNLPSPLPSWPQTDNGGFASGSINLGGLEVYQVSTFTKVWAILEGGPENLGATFFEPSFTPDGYFMLGCYSQPNNQPLYGWVLVGKDDGSHTEPTWDGALTMPTDYTLVWSSENSKLKQDGNGYIWLPVPPPGYRAVGHNVTNSPEKPPLEKIQCVRSDVTQSCQRATIIWEKGYVYMLLWGLHEVDLMA
;
A
#
# COMPACT_ATOMS: atom_id res chain seq x y z
N MET A 1 31.02 13.61 -41.32
CA MET A 1 29.90 14.20 -40.54
C MET A 1 29.06 13.05 -40.01
N GLY A 2 29.31 12.61 -38.78
CA GLY A 2 28.50 11.59 -38.10
C GLY A 2 27.64 12.28 -37.04
N ASN A 3 26.33 12.30 -37.24
CA ASN A 3 25.40 12.79 -36.23
C ASN A 3 25.24 11.71 -35.15
N LEU A 4 25.83 11.95 -33.98
CA LEU A 4 25.47 11.24 -32.76
C LEU A 4 24.09 11.74 -32.34
N VAL A 5 23.08 10.90 -32.57
CA VAL A 5 21.76 11.09 -31.97
C VAL A 5 21.95 10.95 -30.47
N SER A 6 21.90 12.07 -29.76
CA SER A 6 21.84 12.07 -28.30
C SER A 6 20.52 11.42 -27.91
N ILE A 7 20.57 10.13 -27.57
CA ILE A 7 19.47 9.44 -26.92
C ILE A 7 19.40 10.05 -25.53
N CYS A 8 18.59 11.09 -25.38
CA CYS A 8 18.30 11.69 -24.10
C CYS A 8 17.70 10.57 -23.24
N ALA A 9 18.43 10.13 -22.21
CA ALA A 9 17.89 9.20 -21.22
C ALA A 9 16.56 9.79 -20.71
N PRO A 10 15.50 8.98 -20.55
CA PRO A 10 14.24 9.48 -20.03
C PRO A 10 14.52 10.19 -18.70
N LYS A 11 14.00 11.43 -18.58
CA LYS A 11 14.14 12.22 -17.36
C LYS A 11 13.56 11.41 -16.19
N ALA A 12 14.36 11.13 -15.17
CA ALA A 12 13.94 10.41 -13.98
C ALA A 12 12.73 11.10 -13.35
N LEU A 13 11.72 10.32 -12.97
CA LEU A 13 10.52 10.83 -12.31
C LEU A 13 10.82 11.06 -10.82
N PRO A 14 10.24 12.10 -10.18
CA PRO A 14 10.41 12.34 -8.75
C PRO A 14 10.21 11.08 -7.88
N ILE A 15 9.24 10.24 -8.24
CA ILE A 15 8.93 8.95 -7.60
C ILE A 15 10.12 7.98 -7.45
N GLU A 16 11.12 8.10 -8.33
CA GLU A 16 12.32 7.25 -8.32
C GLU A 16 13.35 7.71 -7.27
N THR A 17 13.04 8.79 -6.55
CA THR A 17 13.86 9.33 -5.46
C THR A 17 13.13 9.19 -4.13
N THR A 18 13.88 8.94 -3.05
CA THR A 18 13.34 8.89 -1.68
C THR A 18 13.38 10.28 -1.04
N PHE A 19 12.32 10.66 -0.33
CA PHE A 19 12.34 11.84 0.51
C PHE A 19 13.38 11.69 1.64
N ASN A 20 14.31 12.63 1.73
CA ASN A 20 15.29 12.68 2.81
C ASN A 20 15.06 13.93 3.65
N LEU A 21 15.06 13.78 4.97
CA LEU A 21 15.06 14.93 5.87
C LEU A 21 16.35 15.75 5.69
N PRO A 22 16.28 17.08 5.82
CA PRO A 22 17.46 17.94 5.73
C PRO A 22 18.48 17.69 6.86
N SER A 23 18.07 17.05 7.95
CA SER A 23 18.91 16.67 9.09
C SER A 23 18.41 15.36 9.74
N PRO A 24 19.29 14.56 10.39
CA PRO A 24 18.87 13.37 11.11
C PRO A 24 17.91 13.70 12.26
N LEU A 25 17.01 12.77 12.58
CA LEU A 25 16.10 12.90 13.71
C LEU A 25 16.88 12.89 15.04
N PRO A 26 16.45 13.66 16.06
CA PRO A 26 17.05 13.60 17.39
C PRO A 26 16.82 12.22 18.02
N SER A 27 17.74 11.79 18.89
CA SER A 27 17.62 10.54 19.64
C SER A 27 16.48 10.64 20.67
N TRP A 28 15.46 9.80 20.52
CA TRP A 28 14.36 9.71 21.48
C TRP A 28 14.80 8.98 22.76
N PRO A 29 14.30 9.39 23.95
CA PRO A 29 14.61 8.69 25.19
C PRO A 29 14.07 7.26 25.15
N GLN A 30 14.96 6.28 25.32
CA GLN A 30 14.60 4.88 25.44
C GLN A 30 14.01 4.65 26.84
N THR A 31 12.81 4.10 26.93
CA THR A 31 12.23 3.64 28.21
C THR A 31 12.14 2.12 28.22
N ASP A 32 12.44 1.53 29.36
CA ASP A 32 12.60 0.08 29.55
C ASP A 32 11.29 -0.73 29.44
N ASN A 33 10.16 -0.06 29.15
CA ASN A 33 8.80 -0.63 29.23
C ASN A 33 8.03 -0.57 27.89
N GLY A 34 8.72 -0.51 26.74
CA GLY A 34 8.09 -0.36 25.43
C GLY A 34 7.88 1.11 25.08
N GLY A 35 9.00 1.78 24.75
CA GLY A 35 9.04 3.22 24.50
C GLY A 35 8.20 3.71 23.31
N PHE A 36 8.03 5.03 23.26
CA PHE A 36 7.44 5.74 22.12
C PHE A 36 8.20 5.40 20.82
N ALA A 37 7.47 5.24 19.72
CA ALA A 37 8.00 4.93 18.39
C ALA A 37 8.58 3.51 18.18
N SER A 38 7.99 2.48 18.80
CA SER A 38 8.27 1.06 18.46
C SER A 38 7.95 0.70 17.00
N GLY A 39 7.09 1.50 16.34
CA GLY A 39 6.61 1.26 14.99
C GLY A 39 5.48 0.23 14.91
N SER A 40 5.08 -0.38 16.03
CA SER A 40 3.90 -1.25 16.12
C SER A 40 2.86 -0.77 17.15
N ILE A 41 1.59 -1.07 16.89
CA ILE A 41 0.45 -0.75 17.76
C ILE A 41 -0.49 -1.95 17.80
N ASN A 42 -1.05 -2.26 18.98
CA ASN A 42 -2.08 -3.27 19.13
C ASN A 42 -3.48 -2.64 19.10
N LEU A 43 -4.34 -3.16 18.21
CA LEU A 43 -5.70 -2.69 17.96
C LEU A 43 -6.75 -3.73 18.39
N GLY A 44 -6.58 -4.35 19.57
CA GLY A 44 -7.56 -5.27 20.14
C GLY A 44 -7.54 -6.67 19.49
N GLY A 45 -6.35 -7.26 19.42
CA GLY A 45 -6.12 -8.56 18.77
C GLY A 45 -5.28 -8.46 17.50
N LEU A 46 -5.25 -7.28 16.88
CA LEU A 46 -4.48 -6.99 15.67
C LEU A 46 -3.26 -6.13 16.03
N GLU A 47 -2.07 -6.70 15.97
CA GLU A 47 -0.84 -5.91 16.00
C GLU A 47 -0.55 -5.39 14.59
N VAL A 48 -0.42 -4.08 14.41
CA VAL A 48 -0.03 -3.46 13.13
C VAL A 48 1.38 -2.90 13.22
N TYR A 49 2.13 -2.99 12.13
CA TYR A 49 3.47 -2.43 12.00
C TYR A 49 3.58 -1.57 10.74
N GLN A 50 4.22 -0.41 10.87
CA GLN A 50 4.41 0.52 9.76
C GLN A 50 5.62 0.12 8.89
N VAL A 51 5.39 -0.10 7.60
CA VAL A 51 6.44 -0.36 6.59
C VAL A 51 6.56 0.81 5.63
N SER A 52 7.77 1.34 5.49
CA SER A 52 8.11 2.43 4.56
C SER A 52 9.08 2.00 3.44
N THR A 53 9.38 0.70 3.34
CA THR A 53 10.22 0.12 2.30
C THR A 53 9.37 -0.63 1.29
N PHE A 54 9.65 -0.42 0.00
CA PHE A 54 8.74 -0.77 -1.08
C PHE A 54 9.45 -1.39 -2.26
N THR A 55 8.79 -2.38 -2.87
CA THR A 55 9.14 -2.93 -4.19
C THR A 55 8.10 -2.43 -5.19
N LYS A 56 8.57 -1.83 -6.29
CA LYS A 56 7.69 -1.41 -7.39
C LYS A 56 7.07 -2.64 -8.04
N VAL A 57 5.74 -2.64 -8.17
CA VAL A 57 4.98 -3.67 -8.89
C VAL A 57 4.70 -3.24 -10.31
N TRP A 58 4.16 -2.02 -10.48
CA TRP A 58 3.68 -1.50 -11.76
C TRP A 58 3.63 0.03 -11.75
N ALA A 59 3.74 0.65 -12.92
CA ALA A 59 3.56 2.10 -13.08
C ALA A 59 2.74 2.44 -14.32
N ILE A 60 1.83 3.39 -14.16
CA ILE A 60 1.23 4.15 -15.26
C ILE A 60 1.93 5.50 -15.33
N LEU A 61 2.29 5.95 -16.52
CA LEU A 61 3.20 7.09 -16.76
C LEU A 61 2.48 8.30 -17.39
N GLU A 62 1.15 8.24 -17.45
CA GLU A 62 0.27 9.28 -17.97
C GLU A 62 -1.00 9.36 -17.11
N GLY A 63 -1.68 10.50 -17.11
CA GLY A 63 -2.82 10.79 -16.24
C GLY A 63 -2.41 11.27 -14.84
N GLY A 64 -3.40 11.62 -14.00
CA GLY A 64 -3.14 12.17 -12.66
C GLY A 64 -2.46 13.55 -12.66
N PRO A 65 -1.96 14.00 -11.49
CA PRO A 65 -1.29 15.29 -11.33
C PRO A 65 -0.12 15.45 -12.30
N GLU A 66 -0.06 16.60 -12.98
CA GLU A 66 0.97 16.94 -13.99
C GLU A 66 1.10 15.94 -15.15
N ASN A 67 0.12 15.05 -15.33
CA ASN A 67 0.14 13.97 -16.32
C ASN A 67 1.36 13.04 -16.21
N LEU A 68 1.91 12.87 -15.00
CA LEU A 68 3.06 12.00 -14.74
C LEU A 68 2.67 10.56 -14.36
N GLY A 69 1.37 10.30 -14.16
CA GLY A 69 0.84 9.01 -13.77
C GLY A 69 1.06 8.69 -12.29
N ALA A 70 1.05 7.40 -11.96
CA ALA A 70 1.19 6.88 -10.61
C ALA A 70 1.98 5.57 -10.60
N THR A 71 2.66 5.29 -9.50
CA THR A 71 3.38 4.03 -9.30
C THR A 71 2.79 3.28 -8.12
N PHE A 72 2.69 1.96 -8.28
CA PHE A 72 2.11 1.02 -7.35
C PHE A 72 3.20 0.11 -6.79
N PHE A 73 3.13 -0.13 -5.49
CA PHE A 73 4.17 -0.79 -4.72
C PHE A 73 3.58 -1.82 -3.76
N GLU A 74 4.34 -2.87 -3.51
CA GLU A 74 4.13 -3.75 -2.37
C GLU A 74 5.20 -3.48 -1.30
N PRO A 75 4.93 -3.73 -0.01
CA PRO A 75 5.96 -3.68 1.02
C PRO A 75 7.09 -4.65 0.67
N SER A 76 8.32 -4.15 0.62
CA SER A 76 9.48 -4.99 0.26
C SER A 76 9.91 -5.93 1.40
N PHE A 77 9.46 -5.62 2.63
CA PHE A 77 9.75 -6.39 3.82
C PHE A 77 8.47 -6.53 4.64
N THR A 78 8.23 -7.73 5.15
CA THR A 78 7.17 -7.99 6.14
C THR A 78 7.84 -8.70 7.32
N PRO A 79 7.78 -8.15 8.54
CA PRO A 79 8.36 -8.79 9.71
C PRO A 79 7.76 -10.18 9.98
N ASP A 80 8.47 -11.03 10.71
CA ASP A 80 8.01 -12.40 10.97
C ASP A 80 6.64 -12.42 11.68
N GLY A 81 5.72 -13.18 11.12
CA GLY A 81 4.34 -13.31 11.60
C GLY A 81 3.42 -12.15 11.21
N TYR A 82 3.94 -11.12 10.55
CA TYR A 82 3.12 -10.09 9.92
C TYR A 82 2.74 -10.47 8.50
N PHE A 83 1.66 -9.87 8.02
CA PHE A 83 1.10 -10.07 6.70
C PHE A 83 0.72 -8.75 6.06
N MET A 84 0.83 -8.68 4.73
CA MET A 84 0.39 -7.52 3.97
C MET A 84 -1.12 -7.31 4.11
N LEU A 85 -1.53 -6.06 4.31
CA LEU A 85 -2.94 -5.66 4.35
C LEU A 85 -3.36 -4.86 3.09
N GLY A 86 -2.40 -4.44 2.27
CA GLY A 86 -2.63 -3.74 1.01
C GLY A 86 -1.34 -3.25 0.35
N CYS A 87 -1.43 -2.94 -0.94
CA CYS A 87 -0.40 -2.25 -1.71
C CYS A 87 -0.47 -0.73 -1.49
N TYR A 88 0.67 -0.07 -1.71
CA TYR A 88 0.80 1.38 -1.70
C TYR A 88 0.77 1.94 -3.12
N SER A 89 0.35 3.20 -3.28
CA SER A 89 0.62 3.95 -4.49
C SER A 89 0.69 5.43 -4.21
N GLN A 90 1.37 6.15 -5.11
CA GLN A 90 1.35 7.61 -5.09
C GLN A 90 1.53 8.16 -6.52
N PRO A 91 1.14 9.43 -6.74
CA PRO A 91 1.43 10.13 -7.98
C PRO A 91 2.93 10.24 -8.25
N ASN A 92 3.32 10.19 -9.52
CA ASN A 92 4.73 10.21 -9.90
C ASN A 92 5.41 11.59 -9.79
N ASN A 93 4.64 12.65 -9.49
CA ASN A 93 5.15 14.01 -9.38
C ASN A 93 5.77 14.33 -8.00
N GLN A 94 5.80 13.37 -7.08
CA GLN A 94 6.40 13.51 -5.75
C GLN A 94 7.47 12.45 -5.50
N PRO A 95 8.52 12.75 -4.70
CA PRO A 95 9.41 11.72 -4.15
C PRO A 95 8.66 10.64 -3.38
N LEU A 96 9.22 9.45 -3.26
CA LEU A 96 8.64 8.41 -2.41
C LEU A 96 8.77 8.77 -0.92
N TYR A 97 7.64 8.92 -0.23
CA TYR A 97 7.57 9.31 1.18
C TYR A 97 6.54 8.55 2.05
N GLY A 98 5.72 7.67 1.46
CA GLY A 98 4.60 7.04 2.16
C GLY A 98 4.97 5.82 3.01
N TRP A 99 3.93 5.18 3.54
CA TRP A 99 4.01 3.94 4.33
C TRP A 99 2.72 3.12 4.18
N VAL A 100 2.79 1.84 4.52
CA VAL A 100 1.64 0.92 4.66
C VAL A 100 1.66 0.21 6.00
N LEU A 101 0.51 -0.29 6.42
CA LEU A 101 0.42 -1.18 7.58
C LEU A 101 0.48 -2.64 7.12
N VAL A 102 1.31 -3.40 7.81
CA VAL A 102 1.23 -4.87 7.84
C VAL A 102 0.64 -5.28 9.18
N GLY A 103 -0.08 -6.40 9.21
CA GLY A 103 -0.81 -6.86 10.38
C GLY A 103 -0.36 -8.23 10.85
N LYS A 104 -0.43 -8.47 12.15
CA LYS A 104 -0.20 -9.75 12.81
C LYS A 104 -1.33 -10.01 13.80
N ASP A 105 -1.75 -11.27 13.87
CA ASP A 105 -2.62 -11.73 14.95
C ASP A 105 -1.79 -11.91 16.23
N ASP A 106 -2.21 -11.25 17.31
CA ASP A 106 -1.52 -11.35 18.60
C ASP A 106 -1.93 -12.59 19.42
N GLY A 107 -2.92 -13.36 18.94
CA GLY A 107 -3.44 -14.56 19.59
C GLY A 107 -4.20 -14.31 20.90
N SER A 108 -4.47 -13.05 21.25
CA SER A 108 -5.19 -12.65 22.47
C SER A 108 -6.70 -12.79 22.34
N HIS A 109 -7.21 -13.04 21.13
CA HIS A 109 -8.63 -13.10 20.90
C HIS A 109 -9.23 -14.42 21.38
N THR A 110 -10.24 -14.32 22.24
CA THR A 110 -10.90 -15.46 22.90
C THR A 110 -12.35 -15.64 22.48
N GLU A 111 -12.87 -14.76 21.62
CA GLU A 111 -14.26 -14.84 21.18
C GLU A 111 -14.45 -15.98 20.18
N PRO A 112 -15.40 -16.89 20.40
CA PRO A 112 -15.61 -18.07 19.54
C PRO A 112 -16.19 -17.71 18.16
N THR A 113 -16.55 -16.44 17.92
CA THR A 113 -17.13 -15.98 16.66
C THR A 113 -16.08 -15.74 15.57
N TRP A 114 -14.79 -15.77 15.93
CA TRP A 114 -13.70 -15.36 15.05
C TRP A 114 -12.53 -16.33 15.18
N ASP A 115 -11.90 -16.69 14.06
CA ASP A 115 -10.71 -17.56 14.04
C ASP A 115 -9.41 -16.77 14.32
N GLY A 116 -9.51 -15.47 14.56
CA GLY A 116 -8.38 -14.55 14.73
C GLY A 116 -8.69 -13.13 14.26
N ALA A 117 -7.74 -12.22 14.44
CA ALA A 117 -7.78 -10.85 13.90
C ALA A 117 -7.56 -10.81 12.38
N LEU A 118 -6.86 -11.80 11.82
CA LEU A 118 -6.54 -11.89 10.40
C LEU A 118 -7.00 -13.22 9.80
N THR A 119 -7.37 -13.18 8.52
CA THR A 119 -7.71 -14.39 7.76
C THR A 119 -7.45 -14.23 6.26
N MET A 120 -7.17 -15.33 5.58
CA MET A 120 -6.97 -15.29 4.13
C MET A 120 -8.29 -14.94 3.43
N PRO A 121 -8.24 -14.18 2.32
CA PRO A 121 -9.40 -14.04 1.47
C PRO A 121 -9.85 -15.40 0.92
N THR A 122 -11.12 -15.51 0.58
CA THR A 122 -11.67 -16.71 -0.08
C THR A 122 -11.48 -16.68 -1.59
N ASP A 123 -11.35 -15.49 -2.17
CA ASP A 123 -11.08 -15.26 -3.59
C ASP A 123 -10.60 -13.81 -3.82
N TYR A 124 -10.34 -13.45 -5.08
CA TYR A 124 -10.11 -12.07 -5.52
C TYR A 124 -11.09 -11.66 -6.62
N THR A 125 -11.56 -10.41 -6.53
CA THR A 125 -12.31 -9.74 -7.60
C THR A 125 -11.37 -8.78 -8.34
N LEU A 126 -11.24 -8.93 -9.66
CA LEU A 126 -10.53 -7.95 -10.49
C LEU A 126 -11.36 -6.66 -10.55
N VAL A 127 -10.86 -5.58 -9.95
CA VAL A 127 -11.57 -4.29 -9.94
C VAL A 127 -11.10 -3.37 -11.07
N TRP A 128 -9.86 -3.56 -11.54
CA TRP A 128 -9.32 -2.77 -12.64
C TRP A 128 -8.13 -3.48 -13.32
N SER A 129 -7.98 -3.29 -14.63
CA SER A 129 -6.79 -3.71 -15.38
C SER A 129 -6.37 -2.66 -16.39
N SER A 130 -5.08 -2.67 -16.72
CA SER A 130 -4.47 -1.74 -17.67
C SER A 130 -4.26 -2.33 -19.08
N GLU A 131 -4.68 -3.57 -19.32
CA GLU A 131 -4.45 -4.31 -20.57
C GLU A 131 -4.95 -3.57 -21.82
N ASN A 132 -6.12 -2.93 -21.70
CA ASN A 132 -6.75 -2.19 -22.78
C ASN A 132 -6.49 -0.68 -22.71
N SER A 133 -5.61 -0.25 -21.80
CA SER A 133 -5.23 1.15 -21.67
C SER A 133 -4.33 1.56 -22.83
N LYS A 134 -4.62 2.74 -23.40
CA LYS A 134 -3.75 3.37 -24.41
C LYS A 134 -2.70 4.29 -23.79
N LEU A 135 -2.70 4.40 -22.47
CA LEU A 135 -1.82 5.30 -21.74
C LEU A 135 -0.44 4.67 -21.63
N LYS A 136 0.60 5.51 -21.63
CA LYS A 136 1.97 5.05 -21.42
C LYS A 136 2.09 4.38 -20.05
N GLN A 137 2.66 3.18 -20.00
CA GLN A 137 2.76 2.36 -18.79
C GLN A 137 3.94 1.39 -18.85
N ASP A 138 4.36 0.91 -17.69
CA ASP A 138 5.46 -0.05 -17.52
C ASP A 138 4.90 -1.47 -17.40
N GLY A 139 4.49 -2.03 -18.55
CA GLY A 139 3.73 -3.28 -18.59
C GLY A 139 2.27 -3.11 -18.16
N ASN A 140 1.60 -4.25 -17.94
CA ASN A 140 0.20 -4.27 -17.51
C ASN A 140 0.09 -4.36 -15.99
N GLY A 141 -0.86 -3.61 -15.42
CA GLY A 141 -1.21 -3.65 -14.01
C GLY A 141 -2.62 -4.19 -13.80
N TYR A 142 -2.79 -4.93 -12.71
CA TYR A 142 -4.08 -5.51 -12.31
C TYR A 142 -4.31 -5.22 -10.84
N ILE A 143 -5.49 -4.71 -10.52
CA ILE A 143 -5.87 -4.33 -9.15
C ILE A 143 -6.97 -5.28 -8.71
N TRP A 144 -6.70 -5.99 -7.62
CA TRP A 144 -7.54 -7.04 -7.08
C TRP A 144 -8.05 -6.62 -5.72
N LEU A 145 -9.37 -6.72 -5.54
CA LEU A 145 -10.01 -6.60 -4.24
C LEU A 145 -10.14 -8.00 -3.62
N PRO A 146 -9.52 -8.26 -2.46
CA PRO A 146 -9.71 -9.52 -1.74
C PRO A 146 -11.18 -9.70 -1.36
N VAL A 147 -11.70 -10.91 -1.50
CA VAL A 147 -13.04 -11.29 -1.06
C VAL A 147 -12.91 -11.85 0.37
N PRO A 148 -13.32 -11.11 1.41
CA PRO A 148 -13.18 -11.57 2.79
C PRO A 148 -14.23 -12.65 3.12
N PRO A 149 -13.90 -13.62 3.98
CA PRO A 149 -14.90 -14.53 4.54
C PRO A 149 -15.86 -13.76 5.48
N PRO A 150 -17.02 -14.38 5.85
CA PRO A 150 -18.01 -13.76 6.72
C PRO A 150 -17.41 -13.15 7.98
N GLY A 151 -17.74 -11.87 8.19
CA GLY A 151 -17.30 -11.09 9.34
C GLY A 151 -15.89 -10.49 9.24
N TYR A 152 -15.14 -10.75 8.18
CA TYR A 152 -13.90 -10.04 7.90
C TYR A 152 -14.12 -8.98 6.81
N ARG A 153 -13.15 -8.09 6.65
CA ARG A 153 -13.13 -7.03 5.64
C ARG A 153 -11.76 -6.95 4.98
N ALA A 154 -11.76 -6.72 3.66
CA ALA A 154 -10.57 -6.28 2.96
C ALA A 154 -10.32 -4.80 3.30
N VAL A 155 -9.12 -4.49 3.77
CA VAL A 155 -8.72 -3.12 4.15
C VAL A 155 -7.81 -2.46 3.12
N GLY A 156 -7.37 -3.19 2.10
CA GLY A 156 -6.53 -2.73 1.01
C GLY A 156 -6.69 -3.58 -0.24
N HIS A 157 -6.02 -3.16 -1.32
CA HIS A 157 -5.99 -3.88 -2.59
C HIS A 157 -4.67 -4.59 -2.80
N ASN A 158 -4.69 -5.69 -3.54
CA ASN A 158 -3.49 -6.33 -4.06
C ASN A 158 -3.27 -5.89 -5.52
N VAL A 159 -2.04 -5.55 -5.87
CA VAL A 159 -1.66 -5.12 -7.22
C VAL A 159 -0.68 -6.13 -7.79
N THR A 160 -0.90 -6.54 -9.04
CA THR A 160 -0.01 -7.47 -9.74
C THR A 160 0.38 -6.93 -11.12
N ASN A 161 1.43 -7.49 -11.69
CA ASN A 161 1.86 -7.28 -13.08
C ASN A 161 1.54 -8.50 -13.99
N SER A 162 0.79 -9.47 -13.47
CA SER A 162 0.27 -10.64 -14.20
C SER A 162 -1.26 -10.66 -14.18
N PRO A 163 -1.93 -11.08 -15.28
CA PRO A 163 -3.38 -11.27 -15.32
C PRO A 163 -3.89 -12.42 -14.46
N GLU A 164 -3.01 -13.31 -13.99
CA GLU A 164 -3.42 -14.40 -13.10
C GLU A 164 -3.85 -13.86 -11.73
N LYS A 165 -4.87 -14.51 -11.15
CA LYS A 165 -5.28 -14.21 -9.76
C LYS A 165 -4.07 -14.41 -8.83
N PRO A 166 -3.82 -13.48 -7.90
CA PRO A 166 -2.75 -13.64 -6.94
C PRO A 166 -3.04 -14.79 -5.96
N PRO A 167 -2.01 -15.40 -5.34
CA PRO A 167 -2.19 -16.35 -4.26
C PRO A 167 -2.98 -15.75 -3.07
N LEU A 168 -3.77 -16.58 -2.38
CA LEU A 168 -4.59 -16.14 -1.25
C LEU A 168 -3.73 -15.72 -0.06
N GLU A 169 -2.54 -16.28 0.08
CA GLU A 169 -1.58 -16.01 1.16
C GLU A 169 -0.92 -14.64 1.03
N LYS A 170 -1.05 -13.98 -0.14
CA LYS A 170 -0.34 -12.73 -0.44
C LYS A 170 -0.83 -11.56 0.42
N ILE A 171 -2.11 -11.55 0.82
CA ILE A 171 -2.74 -10.48 1.59
C ILE A 171 -3.72 -11.08 2.62
N GLN A 172 -3.90 -10.43 3.76
CA GLN A 172 -4.87 -10.85 4.77
C GLN A 172 -6.05 -9.88 4.85
N CYS A 173 -7.23 -10.43 5.14
CA CYS A 173 -8.42 -9.68 5.53
C CYS A 173 -8.45 -9.50 7.05
N VAL A 174 -9.08 -8.42 7.51
CA VAL A 174 -9.09 -8.00 8.92
C VAL A 174 -10.49 -8.20 9.51
N ARG A 175 -10.55 -8.63 10.77
CA ARG A 175 -11.81 -8.80 11.52
C ARG A 175 -12.62 -7.49 11.54
N SER A 176 -13.92 -7.56 11.30
CA SER A 176 -14.72 -6.35 11.03
C SER A 176 -14.82 -5.36 12.20
N ASP A 177 -14.82 -5.83 13.44
CA ASP A 177 -14.96 -5.03 14.66
C ASP A 177 -13.75 -4.12 14.95
N VAL A 178 -12.56 -4.48 14.45
CA VAL A 178 -11.34 -3.65 14.54
C VAL A 178 -11.12 -2.78 13.30
N THR A 179 -12.12 -2.71 12.41
CA THR A 179 -12.10 -1.84 11.24
C THR A 179 -13.20 -0.79 11.31
N GLN A 180 -12.91 0.40 10.79
CA GLN A 180 -13.91 1.45 10.61
C GLN A 180 -14.01 1.83 9.13
N SER A 181 -15.21 2.21 8.69
CA SER A 181 -15.40 2.77 7.35
C SER A 181 -14.65 4.09 7.24
N CYS A 182 -13.67 4.17 6.35
CA CYS A 182 -12.98 5.41 6.03
C CYS A 182 -13.74 6.21 4.95
N GLN A 183 -13.66 7.54 4.99
CA GLN A 183 -14.10 8.36 3.86
C GLN A 183 -13.16 8.16 2.66
N ARG A 184 -13.68 8.31 1.44
CA ARG A 184 -12.91 8.12 0.20
C ARG A 184 -11.64 8.99 0.23
N ALA A 185 -10.49 8.35 0.07
CA ALA A 185 -9.20 9.03 -0.04
C ALA A 185 -9.13 9.92 -1.29
N THR A 186 -8.21 10.89 -1.24
CA THR A 186 -7.82 11.78 -2.34
C THR A 186 -7.51 10.97 -3.60
N ILE A 187 -7.92 11.49 -4.74
CA ILE A 187 -7.73 10.81 -6.02
C ILE A 187 -6.24 10.74 -6.36
N ILE A 188 -5.73 9.52 -6.49
CA ILE A 188 -4.32 9.24 -6.79
C ILE A 188 -4.05 9.41 -8.30
N TRP A 189 -5.05 9.07 -9.11
CA TRP A 189 -4.94 9.05 -10.57
C TRP A 189 -6.30 9.25 -11.24
N GLU A 190 -6.45 10.31 -12.04
CA GLU A 190 -7.64 10.53 -12.88
C GLU A 190 -7.32 10.33 -14.36
N LYS A 191 -7.85 9.21 -14.89
CA LYS A 191 -8.34 8.97 -16.27
C LYS A 191 -8.77 7.50 -16.48
N GLY A 192 -8.68 6.67 -15.43
CA GLY A 192 -9.51 5.49 -15.20
C GLY A 192 -9.87 5.46 -13.72
N TYR A 193 -11.15 5.29 -13.38
CA TYR A 193 -11.65 5.38 -12.00
C TYR A 193 -11.06 4.25 -11.14
N VAL A 194 -9.89 4.46 -10.54
CA VAL A 194 -9.31 3.55 -9.55
C VAL A 194 -9.32 4.24 -8.20
N TYR A 195 -10.33 3.93 -7.40
CA TYR A 195 -10.31 4.23 -5.97
C TYR A 195 -9.61 3.07 -5.27
N MET A 196 -8.33 3.23 -4.97
CA MET A 196 -7.71 2.30 -4.03
C MET A 196 -8.12 2.69 -2.62
N LEU A 197 -8.45 1.69 -1.81
CA LEU A 197 -8.48 1.82 -0.36
C LEU A 197 -7.05 2.12 0.08
N LEU A 198 -6.70 3.40 0.11
CA LEU A 198 -5.45 3.87 0.65
C LEU A 198 -5.63 4.12 2.13
N TRP A 199 -4.81 3.45 2.94
CA TRP A 199 -4.41 3.96 4.23
C TRP A 199 -3.10 4.73 4.02
N GLY A 200 -3.03 5.97 4.50
CA GLY A 200 -1.78 6.76 4.47
C GLY A 200 -1.76 8.02 3.60
N LEU A 201 -2.89 8.69 3.35
CA LEU A 201 -2.88 10.08 2.87
C LEU A 201 -3.59 11.02 3.84
N HIS A 202 -2.81 12.00 4.28
CA HIS A 202 -3.04 13.10 5.20
C HIS A 202 -3.00 12.79 6.71
N GLU A 203 -1.92 13.32 7.31
CA GLU A 203 -1.89 14.18 8.49
C GLU A 203 -3.00 13.95 9.52
N VAL A 204 -2.57 13.52 10.71
CA VAL A 204 -3.21 13.74 12.00
C VAL A 204 -4.24 14.88 12.00
N ASP A 205 -5.51 14.55 11.78
CA ASP A 205 -6.58 15.22 12.50
C ASP A 205 -6.75 14.46 13.82
N LEU A 206 -5.90 14.82 14.78
CA LEU A 206 -6.22 14.74 16.20
C LEU A 206 -7.50 15.56 16.40
N MET A 207 -8.65 14.89 16.42
CA MET A 207 -9.86 15.49 16.98
C MET A 207 -9.65 15.55 18.50
N ALA A 208 -9.69 16.80 18.98
CA ALA A 208 -9.65 17.22 20.38
C ALA A 208 -10.68 16.53 21.28
#